data_AF-A0A0D2BWA4-F1
#
_entry.id   AF-A0A0D2BWA4-F1
#
_cell.length_a   1.000
_cell.length_b   1.000
_cell.length_c   1.000
_cell.angle_alpha   90.00
_cell.angle_beta   90.00
_cell.angle_gamma   90.00
#
_symmetry.space_group_name_H-M   'P 1'
#
loop_
_entity.id
_entity.type
_entity.pdbx_description
1 polymer ?
#
loop_
_entity_poly.entity_id
_entity_poly.type
_entity_poly.pdbx_seq_one_letter_code
_entity_poly.pdbx_strand_id
1 'polypeptide(L)'
;MDVLKDTVESIILNPDLAPLLAIVKAARNGAVYGAKVRFPHALVMVLLFRSGSFREKIRLVLKATKQHAYNLATFAVVYKSAMLVLRLLNPVRPGKEGPYDTFFAGLLGGYTVFGRAKQGSVNQQIVIYVFARVILALARLSIEPPSMTSTTPTPTLWTQRLSPETKAMVQRNAWPLFASFSWAFVMYIFRWQPESIQPSLRSSMKYIYVNSDYWDSFRNFLIYNT
;
A
#
# COMPACT_ATOMS: atom_id res chain seq x y z
N MET A 1 -5.15 -39.06 15.90
CA MET A 1 -4.86 -37.77 15.22
C MET A 1 -4.04 -36.84 16.10
N ASP A 2 -3.93 -37.14 17.40
CA ASP A 2 -3.26 -36.31 18.41
C ASP A 2 -1.73 -36.33 18.27
N VAL A 3 -1.13 -37.48 17.98
CA VAL A 3 0.35 -37.60 17.81
C VAL A 3 0.90 -36.71 16.69
N LEU A 4 0.18 -36.59 15.56
CA LEU A 4 0.57 -35.70 14.45
C LEU A 4 0.43 -34.23 14.84
N LYS A 5 -0.62 -33.89 15.57
CA LYS A 5 -0.85 -32.53 16.07
C LYS A 5 0.23 -32.13 17.08
N ASP A 6 0.54 -33.01 18.03
CA ASP A 6 1.55 -32.78 19.07
C ASP A 6 2.96 -32.68 18.47
N THR A 7 3.26 -33.49 17.44
CA THR A 7 4.53 -33.41 16.70
C THR A 7 4.64 -32.06 15.97
N VAL A 8 3.58 -31.63 15.29
CA VAL A 8 3.57 -30.33 14.59
C VAL A 8 3.66 -29.17 15.58
N GLU A 9 2.97 -29.25 16.72
CA GLU A 9 3.07 -28.24 17.79
C GLU A 9 4.48 -28.16 18.36
N SER A 10 5.14 -29.30 18.59
CA SER A 10 6.53 -29.32 19.07
C SER A 10 7.51 -28.64 18.09
N ILE A 11 7.30 -28.80 16.78
CA ILE A 11 8.10 -28.14 15.74
C ILE A 11 7.80 -26.63 15.70
N ILE A 12 6.53 -26.23 15.82
CA ILE A 12 6.11 -24.82 15.78
C ILE A 12 6.61 -24.04 17.00
N LEU A 13 6.65 -24.69 18.17
CA LEU A 13 7.07 -24.09 19.44
C LEU A 13 8.60 -24.12 19.64
N ASN A 14 9.35 -24.71 18.71
CA ASN A 14 10.80 -24.75 18.79
C ASN A 14 11.42 -23.34 18.57
N PRO A 15 12.14 -22.78 19.57
CA PRO A 15 12.71 -21.43 19.48
C PRO A 15 13.80 -21.31 18.40
N ASP A 16 14.50 -22.39 18.06
CA ASP A 16 15.57 -22.37 17.05
C ASP A 16 15.00 -22.21 15.63
N LEU A 17 13.79 -22.75 15.40
CA LEU A 17 13.08 -22.62 14.13
C LEU A 17 12.28 -21.33 14.03
N ALA A 18 12.12 -20.58 15.13
CA ALA A 18 11.27 -19.39 15.18
C ALA A 18 11.58 -18.35 14.08
N PRO A 19 12.85 -18.04 13.71
CA PRO A 19 13.13 -17.10 12.63
C PRO A 19 12.66 -17.59 11.25
N LEU A 20 12.78 -18.89 10.97
CA LEU A 20 12.35 -19.50 9.71
C LEU A 20 10.82 -19.63 9.66
N LEU A 21 10.20 -20.05 10.77
CA LEU A 21 8.75 -20.10 10.91
C LEU A 21 8.11 -18.71 10.80
N ALA A 22 8.80 -17.66 11.26
CA ALA A 22 8.35 -16.28 11.10
C ALA A 22 8.30 -15.86 9.62
N ILE A 23 9.21 -16.32 8.77
CA ILE A 23 9.18 -16.08 7.31
C ILE A 23 7.93 -16.72 6.71
N VAL A 24 7.67 -17.99 7.02
CA VAL A 24 6.50 -18.73 6.51
C VAL A 24 5.20 -18.08 7.01
N LYS A 25 5.13 -17.72 8.29
CA LYS A 25 3.98 -17.05 8.88
C LYS A 25 3.74 -15.68 8.25
N ALA A 26 4.80 -14.91 8.00
CA ALA A 26 4.72 -13.61 7.33
C ALA A 26 4.21 -13.76 5.89
N ALA A 27 4.68 -14.76 5.14
CA ALA A 27 4.18 -15.08 3.80
C ALA A 27 2.68 -15.37 3.81
N ARG A 28 2.24 -16.26 4.70
CA ARG A 28 0.82 -16.62 4.88
C ARG A 28 -0.01 -15.40 5.25
N ASN A 29 0.46 -14.59 6.20
CA ASN A 29 -0.26 -13.38 6.63
C ASN A 29 -0.36 -12.36 5.50
N GLY A 30 0.71 -12.15 4.72
CA GLY A 30 0.70 -11.31 3.52
C GLY A 30 -0.31 -11.79 2.48
N ALA A 31 -0.34 -13.10 2.20
CA ALA A 31 -1.29 -13.69 1.26
C ALA A 31 -2.75 -13.50 1.72
N VAL A 32 -3.05 -13.82 2.99
CA VAL A 32 -4.41 -13.72 3.55
C VAL A 32 -4.88 -12.27 3.60
N TYR A 33 -4.03 -11.36 4.09
CA TYR A 33 -4.36 -9.95 4.16
C TYR A 33 -4.59 -9.37 2.76
N GLY A 34 -3.69 -9.67 1.82
CA GLY A 34 -3.83 -9.27 0.43
C GLY A 34 -5.13 -9.76 -0.20
N ALA A 35 -5.46 -11.03 0.00
CA ALA A 35 -6.72 -11.57 -0.49
C ALA A 35 -7.94 -10.84 0.11
N LYS A 36 -7.95 -10.64 1.43
CA LYS A 36 -9.05 -10.00 2.16
C LYS A 36 -9.33 -8.56 1.70
N VAL A 37 -8.29 -7.78 1.41
CA VAL A 37 -8.46 -6.38 0.99
C VAL A 37 -8.74 -6.29 -0.51
N ARG A 38 -8.02 -7.08 -1.33
CA ARG A 38 -8.11 -6.95 -2.79
C ARG A 38 -9.38 -7.56 -3.37
N PHE A 39 -9.85 -8.68 -2.81
CA PHE A 39 -10.99 -9.37 -3.35
C PHE A 39 -12.26 -8.49 -3.34
N PRO A 40 -12.68 -7.88 -2.22
CA PRO A 40 -13.85 -7.00 -2.20
C PRO A 40 -13.70 -5.80 -3.14
N HIS A 41 -12.52 -5.17 -3.14
CA HIS A 41 -12.26 -4.03 -4.01
C HIS A 41 -12.34 -4.41 -5.50
N ALA A 42 -11.67 -5.48 -5.92
CA ALA A 42 -11.70 -5.95 -7.30
C ALA A 42 -13.10 -6.40 -7.71
N LEU A 43 -13.83 -7.05 -6.81
CA LEU A 43 -15.21 -7.48 -7.03
C LEU A 43 -16.11 -6.29 -7.34
N VAL A 44 -16.13 -5.28 -6.47
CA VAL A 44 -16.95 -4.07 -6.67
C VAL A 44 -16.55 -3.34 -7.96
N MET A 45 -15.25 -3.11 -8.17
CA MET A 45 -14.79 -2.36 -9.34
C MET A 45 -15.07 -3.08 -10.66
N VAL A 46 -14.94 -4.41 -10.72
CA VAL A 46 -15.22 -5.19 -11.95
C VAL A 46 -16.71 -5.35 -12.18
N LEU A 47 -17.52 -5.53 -11.13
CA LEU A 47 -18.96 -5.64 -11.30
C LEU A 47 -19.58 -4.33 -11.78
N LEU A 48 -19.16 -3.19 -11.20
CA LEU A 48 -19.70 -1.87 -11.52
C LEU A 48 -19.17 -1.28 -12.84
N PHE A 49 -17.87 -1.37 -13.10
CA PHE A 49 -17.23 -0.59 -14.17
C PHE A 49 -16.65 -1.42 -15.32
N ARG A 50 -16.69 -2.76 -15.27
CA ARG A 50 -16.22 -3.60 -16.38
C ARG A 50 -17.38 -4.30 -17.09
N SER A 51 -17.37 -4.21 -18.41
CA SER A 51 -18.23 -4.99 -19.30
C SER A 51 -17.59 -6.36 -19.61
N GLY A 52 -18.43 -7.36 -19.91
CA GLY A 52 -18.00 -8.72 -20.23
C GLY A 52 -18.87 -9.78 -19.55
N SER A 53 -18.61 -11.04 -19.89
CA SER A 53 -19.35 -12.18 -19.32
C SER A 53 -19.07 -12.36 -17.82
N PHE A 54 -20.02 -12.98 -17.11
CA PHE A 54 -19.85 -13.28 -15.69
C PHE A 54 -18.58 -14.09 -15.39
N ARG A 55 -18.24 -15.04 -16.29
CA ARG A 55 -17.01 -15.85 -16.20
C ARG A 55 -15.75 -15.00 -16.31
N GLU A 56 -15.72 -14.04 -17.23
CA GLU A 56 -14.58 -13.13 -17.38
C GLU A 56 -14.43 -12.21 -16.16
N LYS A 57 -15.54 -11.69 -15.63
CA LYS A 57 -15.54 -10.85 -14.43
C LYS A 57 -14.93 -11.60 -13.24
N ILE A 58 -15.39 -12.81 -12.96
CA ILE A 58 -14.81 -13.65 -11.88
C ILE A 58 -13.33 -13.91 -12.13
N ARG A 59 -12.94 -14.28 -13.36
CA ARG A 59 -11.54 -14.53 -13.70
C ARG A 59 -10.66 -13.29 -13.44
N LEU A 60 -11.13 -12.10 -13.79
CA LEU A 60 -10.42 -10.84 -13.54
C LEU A 60 -10.26 -10.56 -12.05
N VAL A 61 -11.33 -10.75 -11.27
CA VAL A 61 -11.30 -10.58 -9.80
C VAL A 61 -10.29 -11.53 -9.18
N LEU A 62 -10.39 -12.83 -9.47
CA LEU A 62 -9.50 -13.84 -8.91
C LEU A 62 -8.04 -13.61 -9.35
N LYS A 63 -7.80 -13.23 -10.61
CA LYS A 63 -6.45 -12.90 -11.11
C LYS A 63 -5.86 -11.71 -10.36
N ALA A 64 -6.62 -10.63 -10.18
CA ALA A 64 -6.16 -9.45 -9.46
C ALA A 64 -5.89 -9.74 -7.97
N THR A 65 -6.77 -10.52 -7.33
CA THR A 65 -6.61 -10.95 -5.94
C THR A 65 -5.40 -11.84 -5.76
N LYS A 66 -5.23 -12.86 -6.61
CA LYS A 66 -4.07 -13.78 -6.57
C LYS A 66 -2.77 -13.01 -6.78
N GLN A 67 -2.72 -12.10 -7.74
CA GLN A 67 -1.53 -11.27 -7.98
C GLN A 67 -1.17 -10.45 -6.75
N HIS A 68 -2.15 -9.76 -6.15
CA HIS A 68 -1.91 -8.93 -4.98
C HIS A 68 -1.46 -9.75 -3.75
N ALA A 69 -2.15 -10.86 -3.48
CA ALA A 69 -1.80 -11.77 -2.40
C ALA A 69 -0.39 -12.37 -2.58
N TYR A 70 -0.06 -12.80 -3.81
CA TYR A 70 1.25 -13.33 -4.15
C TYR A 70 2.36 -12.29 -3.96
N ASN A 71 2.14 -11.05 -4.42
CA ASN A 71 3.11 -9.97 -4.24
C ASN A 71 3.38 -9.69 -2.76
N LEU A 72 2.33 -9.58 -1.93
CA LEU A 72 2.50 -9.31 -0.50
C LEU A 72 3.18 -10.47 0.23
N ALA A 73 2.85 -11.71 -0.12
CA ALA A 73 3.52 -12.89 0.42
C ALA A 73 5.01 -12.91 0.03
N THR A 74 5.32 -12.67 -1.24
CA THR A 74 6.69 -12.66 -1.76
C THR A 74 7.50 -11.53 -1.13
N PHE A 75 6.92 -10.32 -1.00
CA PHE A 75 7.58 -9.21 -0.32
C PHE A 75 7.89 -9.56 1.14
N ALA A 76 6.94 -10.16 1.86
CA ALA A 76 7.15 -10.57 3.24
C ALA A 76 8.28 -11.61 3.38
N VAL A 77 8.36 -12.58 2.45
CA VAL A 77 9.44 -13.58 2.41
C VAL A 77 10.79 -12.90 2.18
N VAL A 78 10.91 -12.08 1.14
CA VAL A 78 12.17 -11.39 0.81
C VAL A 78 12.60 -10.49 1.96
N TYR A 79 11.69 -9.69 2.50
CA TYR A 79 11.97 -8.78 3.61
C TYR A 79 12.45 -9.53 4.86
N LYS A 80 11.72 -10.56 5.31
CA LYS A 80 12.10 -11.30 6.53
C LYS A 80 13.37 -12.12 6.33
N SER A 81 13.60 -12.66 5.14
CA SER A 81 14.84 -13.37 4.83
C SER A 81 16.03 -12.41 4.81
N ALA A 82 15.88 -11.23 4.19
CA ALA A 82 16.91 -10.20 4.18
C ALA A 82 17.22 -9.69 5.59
N MET A 83 16.20 -9.43 6.42
CA MET A 83 16.38 -9.07 7.83
C MET A 83 17.13 -10.15 8.62
N LEU A 84 16.80 -11.43 8.40
CA LEU A 84 17.51 -12.53 9.05
C LEU A 84 18.98 -12.56 8.64
N VAL A 85 19.27 -12.44 7.34
CA VAL A 85 20.64 -12.39 6.82
C VAL A 85 21.40 -11.18 7.38
N LEU A 86 20.83 -9.98 7.34
CA LEU A 86 21.47 -8.76 7.85
C LEU A 86 21.78 -8.84 9.36
N ARG A 87 20.83 -9.38 10.14
CA ARG A 87 21.00 -9.64 11.58
C ARG A 87 22.14 -10.64 11.86
N LEU A 88 22.30 -11.67 11.02
CA LEU A 88 23.36 -12.67 11.15
C LEU A 88 24.72 -12.13 10.72
N LEU A 89 24.74 -11.24 9.71
CA LEU A 89 25.95 -10.62 9.18
C LEU A 89 26.39 -9.36 9.94
N ASN A 90 25.64 -8.93 10.96
CA ASN A 90 25.93 -7.70 11.70
C ASN A 90 27.29 -7.81 12.44
N PRO A 91 28.33 -7.07 11.99
CA PRO A 91 29.67 -7.20 12.56
C PRO A 91 29.81 -6.47 13.89
N VAL A 92 28.95 -5.48 14.16
CA VAL A 92 29.00 -4.64 15.37
C VAL A 92 28.21 -5.27 16.51
N ARG A 93 27.07 -5.90 16.21
CA ARG A 93 26.18 -6.54 17.18
C ARG A 93 25.65 -7.86 16.62
N PRO A 94 26.41 -8.96 16.76
CA PRO A 94 26.01 -10.27 16.24
C PRO A 94 24.61 -10.66 16.72
N GLY A 95 23.73 -11.03 15.79
CA GLY A 95 22.38 -11.46 16.13
C GLY A 95 21.42 -10.33 16.52
N LYS A 96 21.77 -9.05 16.36
CA LYS A 96 20.85 -7.92 16.53
C LYS A 96 20.65 -7.15 15.23
N GLU A 97 19.47 -6.55 15.09
CA GLU A 97 19.14 -5.70 13.93
C GLU A 97 19.92 -4.38 14.00
N GLY A 98 20.53 -3.99 12.89
CA GLY A 98 21.14 -2.69 12.67
C GLY A 98 20.11 -1.59 12.40
N PRO A 99 20.48 -0.31 12.55
CA PRO A 99 19.57 0.83 12.40
C PRO A 99 18.98 0.99 10.99
N TYR A 100 19.69 0.50 9.96
CA TYR A 100 19.30 0.62 8.56
C TYR A 100 18.90 -0.71 7.91
N ASP A 101 18.94 -1.82 8.65
CA ASP A 101 18.65 -3.15 8.11
C ASP A 101 17.23 -3.22 7.53
N THR A 102 16.27 -2.62 8.24
CA THR A 102 14.87 -2.55 7.81
C THR A 102 14.71 -1.74 6.51
N PHE A 103 15.50 -0.68 6.34
CA PHE A 103 15.49 0.15 5.14
C PHE A 103 16.03 -0.64 3.94
N PHE A 104 17.20 -1.29 4.07
CA PHE A 104 17.80 -2.06 2.97
C PHE A 104 17.01 -3.32 2.65
N ALA A 105 16.49 -4.04 3.65
CA ALA A 105 15.59 -5.18 3.43
C ALA A 105 14.30 -4.74 2.71
N GLY A 106 13.74 -3.58 3.09
CA GLY A 106 12.59 -2.98 2.43
C GLY A 106 12.89 -2.57 0.98
N LEU A 107 14.05 -1.98 0.73
CA LEU A 107 14.54 -1.60 -0.61
C LEU A 107 14.67 -2.83 -1.51
N LEU A 108 15.32 -3.89 -1.01
CA LEU A 108 15.48 -5.16 -1.74
C LEU A 108 14.12 -5.79 -2.06
N GLY A 109 13.23 -5.89 -1.07
CA GLY A 109 11.87 -6.41 -1.27
C GLY A 109 11.08 -5.56 -2.27
N GLY A 110 11.19 -4.23 -2.17
CA GLY A 110 10.51 -3.29 -3.06
C GLY A 110 10.93 -3.47 -4.52
N TYR A 111 12.23 -3.49 -4.75
CA TYR A 111 12.80 -3.66 -6.09
C TYR A 111 12.49 -5.03 -6.69
N THR A 112 12.63 -6.10 -5.91
CA THR A 112 12.43 -7.47 -6.39
C THR A 112 10.98 -7.78 -6.73
N VAL A 113 10.02 -7.30 -5.92
CA VAL A 113 8.59 -7.64 -6.07
C VAL A 113 7.84 -6.63 -6.92
N PHE A 114 8.11 -5.33 -6.75
CA PHE A 114 7.35 -4.26 -7.40
C PHE A 114 8.15 -3.53 -8.48
N GLY A 115 9.48 -3.69 -8.53
CA GLY A 115 10.36 -3.02 -9.50
C GLY A 115 10.60 -3.80 -10.79
N ARG A 116 10.47 -5.13 -10.80
CA ARG A 116 10.69 -5.98 -12.00
C ARG A 116 9.38 -6.21 -12.77
N ALA A 117 9.39 -5.91 -14.07
CA ALA A 117 8.33 -6.13 -15.10
C ALA A 117 7.28 -5.03 -15.35
N LYS A 118 6.62 -5.11 -16.52
CA LYS A 118 5.49 -4.26 -16.99
C LYS A 118 4.54 -4.03 -15.82
N GLN A 119 4.48 -2.80 -15.29
CA GLN A 119 3.72 -2.46 -14.08
C GLN A 119 2.26 -2.85 -14.27
N GLY A 120 1.85 -3.97 -13.67
CA GLY A 120 0.44 -4.31 -13.58
C GLY A 120 -0.28 -3.22 -12.80
N SER A 121 -1.52 -2.89 -13.18
CA SER A 121 -2.31 -1.85 -12.49
C SER A 121 -2.45 -2.08 -10.98
N VAL A 122 -2.34 -3.34 -10.54
CA VAL A 122 -2.28 -3.73 -9.12
C VAL A 122 -0.99 -3.24 -8.44
N ASN A 123 0.17 -3.46 -9.06
CA ASN A 123 1.47 -3.07 -8.48
C ASN A 123 1.57 -1.54 -8.37
N GLN A 124 1.17 -0.84 -9.43
CA GLN A 124 1.14 0.62 -9.44
C GLN A 124 0.25 1.19 -8.34
N GLN A 125 -0.93 0.60 -8.11
CA GLN A 125 -1.82 1.01 -7.02
C GLN A 125 -1.18 0.82 -5.64
N ILE A 126 -0.50 -0.29 -5.40
CA ILE A 126 0.21 -0.54 -4.13
C ILE A 126 1.32 0.48 -3.93
N VAL A 127 2.18 0.66 -4.94
CA VAL A 127 3.36 1.52 -4.83
C VAL A 127 2.97 2.98 -4.60
N ILE A 128 2.02 3.51 -5.37
CA ILE A 128 1.56 4.90 -5.21
C ILE A 128 0.85 5.09 -3.86
N TYR A 129 0.06 4.11 -3.41
CA TYR A 129 -0.58 4.16 -2.10
C TYR A 129 0.47 4.20 -0.97
N VAL A 130 1.46 3.30 -1.00
CA VAL A 130 2.54 3.28 -0.02
C VAL A 130 3.34 4.57 -0.07
N PHE A 131 3.68 5.06 -1.26
CA PHE A 131 4.37 6.34 -1.44
C PHE A 131 3.62 7.49 -0.77
N ALA A 132 2.33 7.67 -1.08
CA ALA A 132 1.53 8.73 -0.48
C ALA A 132 1.49 8.64 1.05
N ARG A 133 1.39 7.41 1.60
CA ARG A 133 1.41 7.17 3.05
C ARG A 133 2.77 7.45 3.68
N VAL A 134 3.87 7.11 2.99
CA VAL A 134 5.23 7.39 3.44
C VAL A 134 5.51 8.89 3.42
N ILE A 135 5.15 9.61 2.35
CA ILE A 135 5.32 11.07 2.29
C ILE A 135 4.51 11.76 3.39
N LEU A 136 3.26 11.33 3.63
CA LEU A 136 2.46 11.86 4.74
C LEU A 136 3.09 11.56 6.11
N ALA A 137 3.66 10.37 6.30
CA ALA A 137 4.36 10.01 7.54
C ALA A 137 5.64 10.86 7.71
N LEU A 138 6.42 11.07 6.65
CA LEU A 138 7.61 11.92 6.66
C LEU A 138 7.24 13.38 6.97
N ALA A 139 6.15 13.89 6.40
CA ALA A 139 5.64 15.24 6.70
C ALA A 139 5.17 15.39 8.15
N ARG A 140 4.67 14.33 8.78
CA ARG A 140 4.35 14.33 10.22
C ARG A 140 5.60 14.24 11.08
N LEU A 141 6.53 13.36 10.73
CA LEU A 141 7.81 13.23 11.43
C LEU A 141 8.65 14.51 11.36
N SER A 142 8.54 15.30 10.29
CA SER A 142 9.30 16.55 10.15
C SER A 142 8.88 17.65 11.12
N ILE A 143 7.68 17.58 11.71
CA ILE A 143 7.17 18.55 12.67
C ILE A 143 7.16 18.03 14.12
N GLU A 144 7.30 16.71 14.30
CA GLU A 144 7.34 16.06 15.61
C GLU A 144 8.54 16.54 16.46
N PRO A 145 8.43 16.61 17.80
CA PRO A 145 9.55 17.02 18.65
C PRO A 145 10.76 16.08 18.54
N PRO A 146 12.00 16.61 18.60
CA PRO A 146 13.22 15.78 18.55
C PRO A 146 13.32 14.72 19.65
N SER A 147 12.67 14.94 20.81
CA SER A 147 12.61 13.97 21.89
C SER A 147 11.92 12.67 21.47
N MET A 148 10.92 12.72 20.59
CA MET A 148 10.21 11.53 20.10
C MET A 148 10.99 10.77 19.02
N THR A 149 11.85 11.44 18.26
CA THR A 149 12.68 10.82 17.22
C THR A 149 14.06 10.38 17.73
N SER A 150 14.44 10.78 18.95
CA SER A 150 15.75 10.50 19.56
C SER A 150 16.06 9.01 19.77
N THR A 151 15.04 8.16 19.82
CA THR A 151 15.18 6.70 20.01
C THR A 151 15.28 5.94 18.68
N THR A 152 15.07 6.62 17.55
CA THR A 152 15.09 6.03 16.22
C THR A 152 16.19 6.65 15.35
N PRO A 153 16.79 5.89 14.42
CA PRO A 153 17.81 6.38 13.49
C PRO A 153 17.25 7.29 12.38
N THR A 154 16.19 8.04 12.68
CA THR A 154 15.56 9.02 11.78
C THR A 154 16.31 10.35 11.86
N PRO A 155 16.66 10.97 10.73
CA PRO A 155 17.38 12.25 10.74
C PRO A 155 16.52 13.35 11.37
N THR A 156 17.12 14.11 12.30
CA THR A 156 16.48 15.31 12.84
C THR A 156 16.45 16.40 11.79
N LEU A 157 15.26 16.90 11.49
CA LEU A 157 15.05 17.99 10.54
C LEU A 157 15.00 19.33 11.26
N TRP A 158 15.44 20.40 10.59
CA TRP A 158 15.40 21.77 11.13
C TRP A 158 13.97 22.21 11.50
N THR A 159 12.98 21.72 10.77
CA THR A 159 11.54 21.93 11.03
C THR A 159 11.07 21.39 12.38
N GLN A 160 11.78 20.42 12.96
CA GLN A 160 11.45 19.89 14.29
C GLN A 160 11.81 20.86 15.42
N ARG A 161 12.67 21.85 15.15
CA ARG A 161 13.08 22.89 16.11
C ARG A 161 12.21 24.15 16.06
N LEU A 162 11.16 24.17 15.24
CA LEU A 162 10.20 25.27 15.17
C LEU A 162 9.43 25.44 16.48
N SER A 163 8.95 26.66 16.75
CA SER A 163 8.12 26.93 17.92
C SER A 163 6.82 26.12 17.87
N PRO A 164 6.25 25.73 19.03
CA PRO A 164 4.98 24.98 19.09
C PRO A 164 3.83 25.67 18.35
N GLU A 165 3.78 27.00 18.41
CA GLU A 165 2.77 27.82 17.73
C GLU A 165 2.86 27.70 16.20
N THR A 166 4.06 27.80 15.63
CA THR A 166 4.27 27.63 14.18
C THR A 166 3.91 26.23 13.73
N LYS A 167 4.22 25.20 14.54
CA LYS A 167 3.84 23.81 14.23
C LYS A 167 2.32 23.63 14.18
N ALA A 168 1.60 24.19 15.16
CA ALA A 168 0.14 24.13 15.20
C ALA A 168 -0.49 24.84 13.98
N MET A 169 0.06 25.99 13.58
CA MET A 169 -0.37 26.69 12.37
C MET A 169 -0.13 25.85 11.10
N VAL A 170 1.04 25.23 10.97
CA VAL A 170 1.36 24.36 9.83
C VAL A 170 0.39 23.17 9.80
N GLN A 171 0.16 22.50 10.92
CA GLN A 171 -0.77 21.36 10.99
C GLN A 171 -2.20 21.75 10.59
N ARG A 172 -2.66 22.92 11.05
CA ARG A 172 -4.02 23.41 10.75
C ARG A 172 -4.19 23.76 9.26
N ASN A 173 -3.21 24.40 8.64
CA ASN A 173 -3.34 24.93 7.29
C ASN A 173 -2.84 23.97 6.20
N ALA A 174 -1.93 23.04 6.53
CA ALA A 174 -1.33 22.14 5.54
C ALA A 174 -2.36 21.20 4.91
N TRP A 175 -3.30 20.65 5.70
CA TRP A 175 -4.29 19.71 5.18
C TRP A 175 -5.28 20.37 4.21
N PRO A 176 -5.93 21.50 4.55
CA PRO A 176 -6.78 22.22 3.60
C PRO A 176 -6.04 22.61 2.33
N LEU A 177 -4.81 23.11 2.44
CA LEU A 177 -4.01 23.52 1.29
C LEU A 177 -3.70 22.33 0.37
N PHE A 178 -3.22 21.23 0.95
CA PHE A 178 -2.92 20.00 0.22
C PHE A 178 -4.16 19.42 -0.47
N ALA A 179 -5.29 19.38 0.23
CA ALA A 179 -6.55 18.90 -0.32
C ALA A 179 -7.03 19.78 -1.49
N SER A 180 -7.03 21.11 -1.31
CA SER A 180 -7.45 22.07 -2.34
C SER A 180 -6.60 21.97 -3.59
N PHE A 181 -5.27 21.93 -3.46
CA PHE A 181 -4.39 21.79 -4.62
C PHE A 181 -4.53 20.43 -5.30
N SER A 182 -4.63 19.34 -4.53
CA SER A 182 -4.82 18.00 -5.11
C SER A 182 -6.09 17.93 -5.95
N TRP A 183 -7.19 18.51 -5.46
CA TRP A 183 -8.45 18.60 -6.20
C TRP A 183 -8.39 19.56 -7.39
N ALA A 184 -7.75 20.73 -7.23
CA ALA A 184 -7.57 21.65 -8.34
C ALA A 184 -6.81 20.99 -9.51
N PHE A 185 -5.71 20.30 -9.22
CA PHE A 185 -4.92 19.61 -10.23
C PHE A 185 -5.67 18.47 -10.90
N VAL A 186 -6.34 17.59 -10.14
CA VAL A 186 -7.06 16.47 -10.74
C VAL A 186 -8.20 16.95 -11.64
N MET A 187 -8.94 17.98 -11.23
CA MET A 187 -10.02 18.55 -12.04
C MET A 187 -9.48 19.23 -13.30
N TYR A 188 -8.40 20.00 -13.18
CA TYR A 188 -7.77 20.67 -14.32
C TYR A 188 -7.21 19.67 -15.34
N ILE A 189 -6.46 18.67 -14.88
CA ILE A 189 -5.90 17.62 -15.75
C ILE A 189 -7.04 16.81 -16.38
N PHE A 190 -8.09 16.48 -15.63
CA PHE A 190 -9.23 15.74 -16.17
C PHE A 190 -9.91 16.50 -17.32
N ARG A 191 -10.05 17.83 -17.20
CA ARG A 191 -10.69 18.66 -18.22
C ARG A 191 -9.90 18.72 -19.52
N TRP A 192 -8.57 18.83 -19.44
CA TRP A 192 -7.70 19.13 -20.59
C TRP A 192 -6.92 17.93 -21.12
N GLN A 193 -6.56 16.98 -20.25
CA GLN A 193 -5.77 15.79 -20.57
C GLN A 193 -6.24 14.56 -19.77
N PRO A 194 -7.49 14.09 -19.98
CA PRO A 194 -8.04 12.97 -19.22
C PRO A 194 -7.25 11.68 -19.40
N GLU A 195 -6.58 11.47 -20.54
CA GLU A 195 -5.74 10.29 -20.82
C GLU A 195 -4.55 10.16 -19.87
N SER A 196 -4.09 11.26 -19.27
CA SER A 196 -2.99 11.26 -18.30
C SER A 196 -3.40 10.76 -16.91
N ILE A 197 -4.72 10.67 -16.63
CA ILE A 197 -5.25 10.21 -15.35
C ILE A 197 -5.38 8.68 -15.34
N GLN A 198 -5.16 8.09 -14.17
CA GLN A 198 -5.35 6.65 -13.97
C GLN A 198 -6.75 6.21 -14.46
N PRO A 199 -6.86 5.14 -15.29
CA PRO A 199 -8.11 4.80 -15.96
C PRO A 199 -9.34 4.62 -15.06
N SER A 200 -9.18 4.10 -13.83
CA SER A 200 -10.30 3.96 -12.89
C SER A 200 -10.82 5.31 -12.41
N LEU A 201 -9.92 6.25 -12.07
CA LEU A 201 -10.31 7.59 -11.64
C LEU A 201 -10.98 8.35 -12.78
N ARG A 202 -10.42 8.26 -14.00
CA ARG A 202 -11.03 8.83 -15.19
C ARG A 202 -12.45 8.30 -15.43
N SER A 203 -12.67 7.00 -15.28
CA SER A 203 -14.00 6.39 -15.43
C SER A 203 -15.00 6.95 -14.41
N SER A 204 -14.59 7.08 -13.15
CA SER A 204 -15.44 7.67 -12.11
C SER A 204 -15.73 9.14 -12.39
N MET A 205 -14.73 9.93 -12.79
CA MET A 205 -14.91 11.34 -13.11
C MET A 205 -15.79 11.55 -14.35
N LYS A 206 -15.68 10.70 -15.37
CA LYS A 206 -16.57 10.73 -16.54
C LYS A 206 -18.03 10.50 -16.13
N TYR A 207 -18.28 9.48 -15.31
CA TYR A 207 -19.61 9.19 -14.79
C TYR A 207 -20.19 10.35 -13.96
N ILE A 208 -19.37 10.99 -13.12
CA ILE A 208 -19.82 12.06 -12.23
C ILE A 208 -20.01 13.39 -12.95
N TYR A 209 -19.08 13.79 -13.82
CA TYR A 209 -19.00 15.16 -14.33
C TYR A 209 -19.29 15.32 -15.82
N VAL A 210 -19.11 14.28 -16.63
CA VAL A 210 -19.38 14.37 -18.08
C VAL A 210 -20.77 13.85 -18.36
N ASN A 211 -21.12 12.69 -17.79
CA ASN A 211 -22.46 12.13 -17.96
C ASN A 211 -23.52 12.91 -17.18
N SER A 212 -23.15 13.85 -16.29
CA SER A 212 -24.09 14.77 -15.65
C SER A 212 -24.60 15.85 -16.60
N ASP A 213 -23.88 16.14 -17.68
CA ASP A 213 -24.19 17.25 -18.60
C ASP A 213 -25.24 16.88 -19.66
N TYR A 214 -25.65 15.61 -19.72
CA TYR A 214 -26.58 15.10 -20.73
C TYR A 214 -27.68 14.28 -20.07
N TRP A 215 -28.95 14.67 -20.30
CA TRP A 215 -30.11 13.89 -19.89
C TRP A 215 -31.23 13.94 -20.94
N ASP A 216 -31.96 12.83 -21.09
CA ASP A 216 -33.04 12.68 -22.07
C ASP A 216 -34.40 12.34 -21.44
N SER A 217 -34.42 11.94 -20.17
CA SER A 217 -35.61 11.41 -19.50
C SER A 217 -35.51 11.52 -17.98
N PHE A 218 -36.65 11.53 -17.28
CA PHE A 218 -36.70 11.51 -15.80
C PHE A 218 -35.96 10.29 -15.21
N ARG A 219 -36.03 9.15 -15.92
CA ARG A 219 -35.33 7.93 -15.53
C ARG A 219 -33.81 8.09 -15.67
N ASN A 220 -33.33 8.72 -16.74
CA ASN A 220 -31.92 9.04 -16.91
C ASN A 220 -31.43 10.06 -15.86
N PHE A 221 -32.27 11.05 -15.54
CA PHE A 221 -31.95 12.11 -14.59
C PHE A 221 -31.85 11.64 -13.12
N LEU A 222 -32.71 10.72 -12.67
CA LEU A 222 -32.80 10.33 -11.24
C LEU A 222 -32.50 8.86 -10.92
N ILE A 223 -32.64 7.93 -11.87
CA ILE A 223 -32.64 6.49 -11.57
C ILE A 223 -31.39 5.81 -12.12
N TYR A 224 -31.01 6.06 -13.38
CA TYR A 224 -29.89 5.37 -13.99
C TYR A 224 -29.30 6.17 -15.15
N ASN A 225 -28.00 6.45 -15.10
CA ASN A 225 -27.31 7.15 -16.18
C ASN A 225 -26.90 6.16 -17.29
N THR A 226 -27.29 6.44 -18.53
CA THR A 226 -27.03 5.58 -19.71
C THR A 226 -25.62 5.76 -20.28
#